data_AF-A0A0F9RCJ5-F1
#
_entry.id   AF-A0A0F9RCJ5-F1
#
_cell.length_a   1.000
_cell.length_b   1.000
_cell.length_c   1.000
_cell.angle_alpha   90.00
_cell.angle_beta   90.00
_cell.angle_gamma   90.00
#
_symmetry.space_group_name_H-M   'P 1'
#
loop_
_entity.id
_entity.type
_entity.pdbx_description
1 polymer ?
#
loop_
_entity_poly.entity_id
_entity_poly.type
_entity_poly.pdbx_seq_one_letter_code
_entity_poly.pdbx_strand_id
1 'polypeptide(L)'
;MAKHTHKKPVKTAKPVKKAPAKKKVKALAKDMDKKAKDIVSLRELAPVARDINVRLEKASQADGKAFDHRLAAAIQLEFARDMCEKRKLNFKKWAEVNVSQSYETVKKLVQVGAADDPKLALEDMRLKNKAANRALRDRKASVSRDPSSAPATASPSTPFNMANDAVAALDDKTQLSLIESRAGDLGMSVVSKVDAKKIHDIKKTPIKEVTGIEGVKFYFNNLKPSDKMAFLAWAAAEVGVKLDNPMTNGESKEDLTAIPAHMRRGKRKAVKSANR
;
A
#
# COMPACT_ATOMS: atom_id res chain seq x y z
N MET A 1 2.94 -60.70 -56.03
CA MET A 1 2.42 -59.65 -55.13
C MET A 1 2.29 -60.22 -53.72
N ALA A 2 3.31 -60.03 -52.89
CA ALA A 2 3.36 -60.58 -51.53
C ALA A 2 3.15 -59.46 -50.50
N LYS A 3 2.10 -59.57 -49.68
CA LYS A 3 1.76 -58.63 -48.61
C LYS A 3 2.61 -58.96 -47.37
N HIS A 4 3.60 -58.13 -47.06
CA HIS A 4 4.29 -58.17 -45.77
C HIS A 4 3.48 -57.43 -44.71
N THR A 5 2.98 -58.18 -43.72
CA THR A 5 2.32 -57.65 -42.52
C THR A 5 3.35 -57.44 -41.41
N HIS A 6 3.61 -56.18 -41.05
CA HIS A 6 4.44 -55.83 -39.90
C HIS A 6 3.67 -56.04 -38.58
N LYS A 7 4.07 -57.05 -37.80
CA LYS A 7 3.69 -57.23 -36.39
C LYS A 7 4.35 -56.13 -35.55
N LYS A 8 3.55 -55.28 -34.91
CA LYS A 8 4.01 -54.33 -33.88
C LYS A 8 4.39 -55.09 -32.59
N PRO A 9 5.51 -54.76 -31.93
CA PRO A 9 5.85 -55.34 -30.63
C PRO A 9 4.98 -54.74 -29.51
N VAL A 10 4.42 -55.64 -28.70
CA VAL A 10 3.66 -55.34 -27.48
C VAL A 10 4.62 -54.76 -26.43
N LYS A 11 4.40 -53.51 -26.03
CA LYS A 11 5.11 -52.88 -24.91
C LYS A 11 4.67 -53.53 -23.60
N THR A 12 5.56 -54.31 -22.99
CA THR A 12 5.41 -54.84 -21.63
C THR A 12 5.40 -53.70 -20.61
N ALA A 13 4.31 -53.62 -19.83
CA ALA A 13 4.11 -52.64 -18.77
C ALA A 13 5.12 -52.85 -17.62
N LYS A 14 5.81 -51.76 -17.23
CA LYS A 14 6.68 -51.73 -16.05
C LYS A 14 5.83 -51.90 -14.77
N PRO A 15 6.26 -52.71 -13.79
CA PRO A 15 5.58 -52.83 -12.50
C PRO A 15 5.73 -51.53 -11.70
N VAL A 16 4.60 -50.91 -11.36
CA VAL A 16 4.51 -49.75 -10.46
C VAL A 16 4.91 -50.21 -9.05
N LYS A 17 6.14 -49.88 -8.64
CA LYS A 17 6.61 -50.08 -7.26
C LYS A 17 5.74 -49.25 -6.31
N LYS A 18 4.82 -49.89 -5.59
CA LYS A 18 4.08 -49.31 -4.47
C LYS A 18 5.06 -48.93 -3.35
N ALA A 19 5.44 -47.65 -3.29
CA ALA A 19 6.19 -47.10 -2.17
C ALA A 19 5.35 -47.14 -0.87
N PRO A 20 5.95 -47.40 0.29
CA PRO A 20 5.24 -47.78 1.51
C PRO A 20 4.49 -46.58 2.13
N ALA A 21 3.15 -46.64 2.14
CA ALA A 21 2.25 -45.66 2.76
C ALA A 21 2.59 -45.34 4.24
N LYS A 22 3.22 -46.29 4.96
CA LYS A 22 3.64 -46.10 6.36
C LYS A 22 4.72 -45.03 6.59
N LYS A 23 5.53 -44.69 5.56
CA LYS A 23 6.54 -43.60 5.68
C LYS A 23 5.93 -42.20 5.58
N LYS A 24 4.83 -42.02 4.84
CA LYS A 24 4.16 -40.71 4.68
C LYS A 24 3.43 -40.27 5.95
N VAL A 25 2.79 -41.19 6.66
CA VAL A 25 2.04 -40.87 7.90
C VAL A 25 2.98 -40.42 9.03
N LYS A 26 4.14 -41.08 9.20
CA LYS A 26 5.15 -40.66 10.20
C LYS A 26 5.81 -39.31 9.88
N ALA A 27 5.90 -38.93 8.60
CA ALA A 27 6.41 -37.62 8.20
C ALA A 27 5.41 -36.50 8.53
N LEU A 28 4.12 -36.71 8.21
CA LEU A 28 3.06 -35.74 8.51
C LEU A 28 2.91 -35.48 10.01
N ALA A 29 2.98 -36.51 10.86
CA ALA A 29 2.92 -36.33 12.31
C ALA A 29 4.08 -35.48 12.85
N LYS A 30 5.31 -35.72 12.38
CA LYS A 30 6.49 -34.91 12.75
C LYS A 30 6.37 -33.46 12.30
N ASP A 31 5.74 -33.20 11.16
CA ASP A 31 5.52 -31.85 10.67
C ASP A 31 4.43 -31.11 11.46
N MET A 32 3.39 -31.81 11.92
CA MET A 32 2.38 -31.21 12.80
C MET A 32 2.95 -30.87 14.19
N ASP A 33 3.77 -31.74 14.78
CA ASP A 33 4.43 -31.46 16.05
C ASP A 33 5.39 -30.27 15.96
N LYS A 34 6.13 -30.14 14.85
CA LYS A 34 6.97 -28.97 14.59
C LYS A 34 6.14 -27.70 14.49
N LYS A 35 5.06 -27.71 13.71
CA LYS A 35 4.15 -26.56 13.59
C LYS A 35 3.52 -26.16 14.93
N ALA A 36 3.13 -27.12 15.76
CA ALA A 36 2.59 -26.83 17.08
C ALA A 36 3.64 -26.13 17.98
N LYS A 37 4.89 -26.60 17.97
CA LYS A 37 6.00 -25.95 18.71
C LYS A 37 6.31 -24.56 18.18
N ASP A 38 6.25 -24.37 16.86
CA ASP A 38 6.43 -23.06 16.24
C ASP A 38 5.33 -22.09 16.67
N ILE A 39 4.06 -22.52 16.71
CA ILE A 39 2.92 -21.68 17.12
C ILE A 39 3.03 -21.24 18.58
N VAL A 40 3.35 -22.16 19.51
CA VAL A 40 3.56 -21.81 20.93
C VAL A 40 4.67 -20.78 21.05
N SER A 41 5.74 -20.96 20.30
CA SER A 41 6.88 -20.06 20.28
C SER A 41 6.57 -18.68 19.73
N LEU A 42 5.76 -18.61 18.67
CA LEU A 42 5.28 -17.33 18.14
C LEU A 42 4.38 -16.59 19.14
N ARG A 43 3.58 -17.31 19.94
CA ARG A 43 2.75 -16.69 20.98
C ARG A 43 3.58 -16.04 22.09
N GLU A 44 4.69 -16.67 22.48
CA GLU A 44 5.60 -16.10 23.49
C GLU A 44 6.43 -14.92 22.96
N LEU A 45 6.79 -14.94 21.68
CA LEU A 45 7.53 -13.85 21.02
C LEU A 45 6.63 -12.65 20.67
N ALA A 46 5.32 -12.83 20.55
CA ALA A 46 4.36 -11.78 20.21
C ALA A 46 4.35 -10.58 21.20
N PRO A 47 4.32 -10.75 22.54
CA PRO A 47 4.44 -9.62 23.46
C PRO A 47 5.80 -8.92 23.35
N VAL A 48 6.88 -9.67 23.13
CA VAL A 48 8.24 -9.11 22.97
C VAL A 48 8.31 -8.22 21.73
N ALA A 49 7.76 -8.68 20.60
CA ALA A 49 7.67 -7.88 19.38
C ALA A 49 6.89 -6.58 19.59
N ARG A 50 5.77 -6.63 20.32
CA ARG A 50 4.98 -5.44 20.63
C ARG A 50 5.75 -4.42 21.47
N ASP A 51 6.46 -4.87 22.52
CA ASP A 51 7.27 -3.96 23.35
C ASP A 51 8.43 -3.34 22.55
N ILE A 52 9.09 -4.13 21.69
CA ILE A 52 10.13 -3.62 20.78
C ILE A 52 9.58 -2.50 19.89
N ASN A 53 8.43 -2.70 19.25
CA ASN A 53 7.84 -1.69 18.36
C ASN A 53 7.44 -0.43 19.13
N VAL A 54 6.84 -0.57 20.32
CA VAL A 54 6.49 0.57 21.17
C VAL A 54 7.72 1.36 21.59
N ARG A 55 8.83 0.69 21.91
CA ARG A 55 10.09 1.36 22.26
C ARG A 55 10.71 2.07 21.06
N LEU A 56 10.68 1.46 19.88
CA LEU A 56 11.18 2.08 18.65
C LEU A 56 10.33 3.29 18.24
N GLU A 57 9.01 3.22 18.43
CA GLU A 57 8.09 4.34 18.19
C GLU A 57 8.36 5.48 19.18
N LYS A 58 8.45 5.19 20.49
CA LYS A 58 8.83 6.18 21.49
C LYS A 58 10.20 6.79 21.21
N ALA A 59 11.14 6.01 20.70
CA ALA A 59 12.45 6.51 20.30
C ALA A 59 12.44 7.41 19.06
N SER A 60 11.38 7.34 18.25
CA SER A 60 11.17 8.24 17.12
C SER A 60 10.47 9.54 17.53
N GLN A 61 9.68 9.51 18.62
CA GLN A 61 8.89 10.65 19.09
C GLN A 61 9.57 11.47 20.19
N ALA A 62 10.35 10.84 21.08
CA ALA A 62 10.92 11.49 22.26
C ALA A 62 12.39 11.88 22.05
N ASP A 63 12.66 13.13 21.67
CA ASP A 63 14.04 13.60 21.40
C ASP A 63 14.99 13.47 22.59
N GLY A 64 14.50 13.63 23.82
CA GLY A 64 15.32 13.55 25.04
C GLY A 64 15.62 12.12 25.53
N LYS A 65 14.72 11.16 25.29
CA LYS A 65 14.83 9.76 25.77
C LYS A 65 14.95 8.74 24.63
N ALA A 66 15.18 9.21 23.41
CA ALA A 66 15.30 8.34 22.24
C ALA A 66 16.38 7.27 22.42
N PHE A 67 17.48 7.62 23.09
CA PHE A 67 18.61 6.72 23.30
C PHE A 67 18.26 5.58 24.25
N ASP A 68 17.63 5.87 25.39
CA ASP A 68 17.24 4.86 26.37
C ASP A 68 16.25 3.87 25.75
N HIS A 69 15.29 4.37 24.97
CA HIS A 69 14.33 3.51 24.29
C HIS A 69 14.98 2.65 23.18
N ARG A 70 15.95 3.18 22.42
CA ARG A 70 16.70 2.39 21.42
C ARG A 70 17.56 1.32 22.08
N LEU A 71 18.25 1.67 23.15
CA LEU A 71 19.05 0.73 23.93
C LEU A 71 18.19 -0.40 24.47
N ALA A 72 17.06 -0.05 25.07
CA ALA A 72 16.16 -1.02 25.67
C ALA A 72 15.48 -1.90 24.61
N ALA A 73 15.26 -1.39 23.38
CA ALA A 73 14.83 -2.19 22.24
C ALA A 73 15.95 -3.12 21.73
N ALA A 74 17.21 -2.66 21.71
CA ALA A 74 18.37 -3.47 21.30
C ALA A 74 18.56 -4.70 22.20
N ILE A 75 18.47 -4.53 23.52
CA ILE A 75 18.55 -5.63 24.50
C ILE A 75 17.40 -6.63 24.28
N GLN A 76 16.18 -6.15 24.02
CA GLN A 76 15.03 -7.03 23.76
C GLN A 76 15.14 -7.78 22.43
N LEU A 77 15.72 -7.16 21.42
CA LEU A 77 15.99 -7.80 20.14
C LEU A 77 17.03 -8.92 20.25
N GLU A 78 18.05 -8.74 21.09
CA GLU A 78 19.00 -9.79 21.41
C GLU A 78 18.31 -10.95 22.15
N PHE A 79 17.52 -10.65 23.18
CA PHE A 79 16.72 -11.67 23.88
C PHE A 79 15.81 -12.45 22.91
N ALA A 80 15.16 -11.76 21.97
CA ALA A 80 14.32 -12.38 20.95
C ALA A 80 15.13 -13.27 19.98
N ARG A 81 16.35 -12.85 19.61
CA ARG A 81 17.28 -13.66 18.79
C ARG A 81 17.61 -14.96 19.51
N ASP A 82 18.02 -14.87 20.78
CA ASP A 82 18.40 -16.04 21.57
C ASP A 82 17.22 -17.01 21.79
N MET A 83 16.01 -16.47 21.96
CA MET A 83 14.78 -17.26 22.03
C MET A 83 14.46 -17.96 20.70
N CYS A 84 14.67 -17.27 19.57
CA CYS A 84 14.51 -17.88 18.25
C CYS A 84 15.55 -18.97 18.01
N GLU A 85 16.80 -18.77 18.43
CA GLU A 85 17.89 -19.74 18.29
C GLU A 85 17.63 -21.00 19.12
N LYS A 86 17.26 -20.85 20.40
CA LYS A 86 16.88 -21.96 21.28
C LYS A 86 15.74 -22.82 20.70
N ARG A 87 14.85 -22.19 19.93
CA ARG A 87 13.68 -22.83 19.31
C ARG A 87 13.87 -23.22 17.84
N LYS A 88 15.05 -22.96 17.27
CA LYS A 88 15.40 -23.20 15.86
C LYS A 88 14.46 -22.48 14.87
N LEU A 89 13.96 -21.31 15.26
CA LEU A 89 13.17 -20.42 14.40
C LEU A 89 14.10 -19.51 13.58
N ASN A 90 13.70 -19.21 12.34
CA ASN A 90 14.45 -18.27 11.51
C ASN A 90 14.21 -16.83 11.97
N PHE A 91 15.16 -16.29 12.74
CA PHE A 91 15.08 -14.94 13.31
C PHE A 91 14.85 -13.85 12.25
N LYS A 92 15.45 -13.98 11.05
CA LYS A 92 15.27 -13.01 9.95
C LYS A 92 13.81 -12.93 9.52
N LYS A 93 13.19 -14.08 9.24
CA LYS A 93 11.77 -14.13 8.84
C LYS A 93 10.85 -13.65 9.95
N TRP A 94 11.18 -13.95 11.20
CA TRP A 94 10.41 -13.47 12.35
C TRP A 94 10.49 -11.94 12.46
N ALA A 95 11.68 -11.36 12.37
CA ALA A 95 11.89 -9.92 12.49
C ALA A 95 11.19 -9.14 11.37
N GLU A 96 11.27 -9.62 10.11
CA GLU A 96 10.61 -8.99 8.96
C GLU A 96 9.08 -8.91 9.10
N VAL A 97 8.47 -9.87 9.81
CA VAL A 97 7.01 -9.92 10.01
C VAL A 97 6.57 -9.14 11.25
N ASN A 98 7.39 -9.11 12.30
CA ASN A 98 6.97 -8.65 13.62
C ASN A 98 7.54 -7.28 14.02
N VAL A 99 8.61 -6.81 13.39
CA VAL A 99 9.28 -5.55 13.74
C VAL A 99 9.12 -4.54 12.60
N SER A 100 8.71 -3.31 12.92
CA SER A 100 8.42 -2.28 11.89
C SER A 100 9.65 -1.76 11.13
N GLN A 101 10.85 -2.00 11.67
CA GLN A 101 12.12 -1.54 11.08
C GLN A 101 12.68 -2.56 10.09
N SER A 102 13.49 -2.09 9.14
CA SER A 102 14.17 -2.97 8.18
C SER A 102 15.12 -3.95 8.88
N TYR A 103 15.29 -5.15 8.30
CA TYR A 103 16.14 -6.19 8.88
C TYR A 103 17.60 -5.74 9.09
N GLU A 104 18.13 -4.88 8.23
CA GLU A 104 19.49 -4.33 8.39
C GLU A 104 19.61 -3.44 9.63
N THR A 105 18.58 -2.65 9.94
CA THR A 105 18.53 -1.85 11.17
C THR A 105 18.41 -2.75 12.39
N VAL A 106 17.55 -3.78 12.31
CA VAL A 106 17.39 -4.78 13.37
C VAL A 106 18.72 -5.51 13.63
N LYS A 107 19.43 -5.93 12.59
CA LYS A 107 20.73 -6.59 12.68
C LYS A 107 21.77 -5.72 13.42
N LYS A 108 21.82 -4.42 13.12
CA LYS A 108 22.71 -3.48 13.83
C LYS A 108 22.33 -3.34 15.30
N LEU A 109 21.03 -3.22 15.61
CA LEU A 109 20.56 -3.13 17.00
C LEU A 109 20.82 -4.42 17.79
N VAL A 110 20.65 -5.58 17.17
CA VAL A 110 20.99 -6.88 17.77
C VAL A 110 22.48 -6.96 18.08
N GLN A 111 23.34 -6.46 17.18
CA GLN A 111 24.79 -6.39 17.43
C GLN A 111 25.14 -5.47 18.61
N VAL A 112 24.42 -4.35 18.77
CA VAL A 112 24.57 -3.45 19.93
C VAL A 112 24.08 -4.13 21.21
N GLY A 113 22.96 -4.85 21.15
CA GLY A 113 22.42 -5.59 22.30
C GLY A 113 23.34 -6.73 22.76
N ALA A 114 24.03 -7.38 21.82
CA ALA A 114 24.94 -8.50 22.09
C ALA A 114 26.35 -8.10 22.53
N ALA A 115 26.65 -6.81 22.67
CA ALA A 115 27.94 -6.35 23.18
C ALA A 115 27.99 -6.44 24.71
N ASP A 116 29.20 -6.60 25.28
CA ASP A 116 29.38 -6.68 26.75
C ASP A 116 28.80 -5.45 27.46
N ASP A 117 29.00 -4.27 26.88
CA ASP A 117 28.43 -2.99 27.32
C ASP A 117 27.55 -2.37 26.21
N PRO A 118 26.23 -2.66 26.17
CA PRO A 118 25.34 -2.18 25.12
C PRO A 118 25.24 -0.65 25.03
N LYS A 119 25.46 0.05 26.16
CA LYS A 119 25.48 1.52 26.21
C LYS A 119 26.65 2.10 25.42
N LEU A 120 27.86 1.62 25.68
CA LEU A 120 29.08 2.06 24.99
C LEU A 120 29.01 1.70 23.50
N ALA A 121 28.54 0.50 23.17
CA ALA A 121 28.36 0.09 21.77
C ALA A 121 27.39 1.00 20.98
N LEU A 122 26.32 1.47 21.64
CA LEU A 122 25.36 2.39 21.02
C LEU A 122 25.96 3.78 20.81
N GLU A 123 26.75 4.28 21.77
CA GLU A 123 27.48 5.54 21.65
C GLU A 123 28.54 5.48 20.54
N ASP A 124 29.29 4.38 20.45
CA ASP A 124 30.26 4.15 19.37
C ASP A 124 29.60 4.14 18.00
N MET A 125 28.45 3.46 17.86
CA MET A 125 27.68 3.49 16.62
C MET A 125 27.26 4.92 16.26
N ARG A 126 26.88 5.72 17.25
CA ARG A 126 26.51 7.13 17.06
C ARG A 126 27.70 7.96 16.60
N LEU A 127 28.85 7.81 17.26
CA LEU A 127 30.08 8.53 16.90
C LEU A 127 30.52 8.18 15.47
N LYS A 128 30.48 6.89 15.09
CA LYS A 128 30.75 6.42 13.74
C LYS A 128 29.79 7.03 12.71
N ASN A 129 28.49 7.04 13.00
CA ASN A 129 27.49 7.66 12.11
C ASN A 129 27.68 9.18 11.99
N LYS A 130 28.02 9.86 13.09
CA LYS A 130 28.30 11.30 13.09
C LYS A 130 29.54 11.62 12.24
N ALA A 131 30.62 10.84 12.40
CA ALA A 131 31.84 10.98 11.62
C ALA A 131 31.59 10.72 10.13
N ALA A 132 30.87 9.64 9.79
CA ALA A 132 30.50 9.33 8.41
C ALA A 132 29.64 10.43 7.77
N ASN A 133 28.64 10.94 8.48
CA ASN A 133 27.80 12.03 7.99
C ASN A 133 28.57 13.35 7.84
N ARG A 134 29.51 13.64 8.75
CA ARG A 134 30.41 14.79 8.61
C ARG A 134 31.29 14.64 7.37
N ALA A 135 31.94 13.50 7.20
CA ALA A 135 32.78 13.23 6.03
C ALA A 135 31.99 13.32 4.70
N LEU A 136 30.74 12.84 4.67
CA LEU A 136 29.86 12.98 3.51
C LEU A 136 29.51 14.45 3.21
N ARG A 137 29.30 15.27 4.24
CA ARG A 137 29.05 16.70 4.07
C ARG A 137 30.29 17.43 3.58
N ASP A 138 31.45 17.14 4.16
CA ASP A 138 32.73 17.72 3.77
C ASP A 138 33.07 17.36 2.32
N ARG A 139 32.85 16.10 1.91
CA ARG A 139 33.01 15.65 0.51
C ARG A 139 32.03 16.34 -0.45
N LYS A 140 30.78 16.56 -0.05
CA LYS A 140 29.82 17.30 -0.87
C LYS A 140 30.21 18.78 -1.01
N ALA A 141 30.70 19.38 0.08
CA ALA A 141 31.13 20.77 0.09
C ALA A 141 32.38 21.01 -0.76
N SER A 142 33.32 20.07 -0.82
CA SER A 142 34.50 20.18 -1.70
C SER A 142 34.13 20.03 -3.18
N VAL A 143 33.25 19.10 -3.53
CA VAL A 143 32.78 18.91 -4.92
C VAL A 143 31.97 20.11 -5.43
N SER A 144 31.24 20.81 -4.55
CA SER A 144 30.45 21.99 -4.95
C SER A 144 31.25 23.30 -5.02
N ARG A 145 32.50 23.33 -4.52
CA ARG A 145 33.32 24.55 -4.43
C ARG A 145 34.40 24.67 -5.50
N ASP A 146 34.51 23.70 -6.39
CA ASP A 146 35.48 23.70 -7.47
C ASP A 146 34.77 23.93 -8.82
N PRO A 147 34.47 25.19 -9.21
CA PRO A 147 33.85 25.50 -10.51
C PRO A 147 34.82 25.30 -11.69
N SER A 148 36.09 24.94 -11.45
CA SER A 148 37.16 24.99 -12.44
C SER A 148 37.64 23.63 -12.96
N SER A 149 36.98 22.52 -12.59
CA SER A 149 37.32 21.18 -13.10
C SER A 149 36.07 20.40 -13.52
N ALA A 150 35.27 20.97 -14.41
CA ALA A 150 34.37 20.19 -15.24
C ALA A 150 35.05 19.95 -16.59
N PRO A 151 35.35 18.70 -17.00
CA PRO A 151 35.50 18.41 -18.42
C PRO A 151 34.14 18.69 -19.07
N ALA A 152 34.12 19.53 -20.11
CA ALA A 152 32.92 20.06 -20.77
C ALA A 152 32.09 19.02 -21.55
N THR A 153 32.15 17.74 -21.19
CA THR A 153 31.42 16.66 -21.84
C THR A 153 30.86 15.72 -20.79
N ALA A 154 29.52 15.65 -20.74
CA ALA A 154 28.67 14.88 -19.83
C ALA A 154 28.22 15.62 -18.57
N SER A 155 27.17 16.43 -18.72
CA SER A 155 26.22 16.71 -17.64
C SER A 155 25.90 15.39 -16.93
N PRO A 156 26.08 15.27 -15.59
CA PRO A 156 25.73 14.05 -14.90
C PRO A 156 24.25 13.81 -15.12
N SER A 157 23.91 12.73 -15.83
CA SER A 157 22.54 12.38 -16.16
C SER A 157 21.80 12.13 -14.86
N THR A 158 21.10 13.14 -14.36
CA THR A 158 20.19 12.93 -13.25
C THR A 158 19.19 11.86 -13.70
N PRO A 159 18.69 11.00 -12.80
CA PRO A 159 17.67 10.01 -13.17
C PRO A 159 16.47 10.64 -13.89
N PHE A 160 16.20 11.91 -13.60
CA PHE A 160 15.21 12.72 -14.29
C PHE A 160 15.57 13.02 -15.76
N ASN A 161 16.80 13.44 -16.04
CA ASN A 161 17.25 13.68 -17.41
C ASN A 161 17.30 12.38 -18.23
N MET A 162 17.75 11.27 -17.62
CA MET A 162 17.71 9.95 -18.28
C MET A 162 16.28 9.52 -18.62
N ALA A 163 15.33 9.79 -17.73
CA ALA A 163 13.92 9.48 -17.98
C ALA A 163 13.35 10.36 -19.10
N ASN A 164 13.68 11.65 -19.13
CA ASN A 164 13.25 12.54 -20.22
C ASN A 164 13.86 12.15 -21.56
N ASP A 165 15.15 11.79 -21.58
CA ASP A 165 15.83 11.35 -22.80
C ASP A 165 15.26 10.01 -23.31
N ALA A 166 14.95 9.08 -22.39
CA ALA A 166 14.28 7.83 -22.74
C ALA A 166 12.86 8.04 -23.28
N VAL A 167 12.13 9.03 -22.74
CA VAL A 167 10.80 9.39 -23.22
C VAL A 167 10.84 10.13 -24.55
N ALA A 168 11.89 10.93 -24.80
CA ALA A 168 12.11 11.64 -26.06
C ALA A 168 12.61 10.71 -27.20
N ALA A 169 13.19 9.56 -26.85
CA ALA A 169 13.64 8.56 -27.82
C ALA A 169 12.51 7.63 -28.31
N LEU A 170 11.31 7.71 -27.72
CA LEU A 170 10.14 6.95 -28.13
C LEU A 170 9.42 7.64 -29.31
N ASP A 171 8.62 6.89 -30.06
CA ASP A 171 7.76 7.46 -31.09
C ASP A 171 6.64 8.30 -30.45
N ASP A 172 6.25 9.39 -31.12
CA ASP A 172 5.26 10.36 -30.61
C ASP A 172 3.96 9.70 -30.10
N LYS A 173 3.54 8.59 -30.74
CA LYS A 173 2.33 7.86 -30.38
C LYS A 173 2.48 7.11 -29.05
N THR A 174 3.61 6.45 -28.82
CA THR A 174 3.85 5.77 -27.53
C THR A 174 4.17 6.77 -26.43
N GLN A 175 4.88 7.85 -26.76
CA GLN A 175 5.14 8.96 -25.83
C GLN A 175 3.84 9.55 -25.28
N LEU A 176 2.87 9.85 -26.15
CA LEU A 176 1.55 10.36 -25.74
C LEU A 176 0.80 9.36 -24.86
N SER A 177 0.77 8.08 -25.23
CA SER A 177 0.08 7.05 -24.43
C SER A 177 0.68 6.86 -23.02
N LEU A 178 2.01 6.97 -22.89
CA LEU A 178 2.72 6.86 -21.63
C LEU A 178 2.45 8.05 -20.71
N ILE A 179 2.40 9.26 -21.29
CA ILE A 179 2.07 10.48 -20.56
C ILE A 179 0.59 10.47 -20.15
N GLU A 180 -0.32 10.02 -21.03
CA GLU A 180 -1.74 9.88 -20.75
C GLU A 180 -2.02 8.89 -19.62
N SER A 181 -1.39 7.71 -19.63
CA SER A 181 -1.58 6.71 -18.57
C SER A 181 -1.13 7.26 -17.21
N ARG A 182 0.03 7.94 -17.18
CA ARG A 182 0.61 8.47 -15.94
C ARG A 182 -0.12 9.70 -15.42
N ALA A 183 -0.64 10.55 -16.31
CA ALA A 183 -1.51 11.66 -15.95
C ALA A 183 -2.86 11.16 -15.42
N GLY A 184 -3.42 10.11 -16.02
CA GLY A 184 -4.67 9.47 -15.58
C GLY A 184 -4.61 8.95 -14.14
N ASP A 185 -3.50 8.29 -13.76
CA ASP A 185 -3.27 7.82 -12.39
C ASP A 185 -3.28 8.97 -11.35
N LEU A 186 -2.92 10.18 -11.78
CA LEU A 186 -2.91 11.39 -10.96
C LEU A 186 -4.22 12.20 -11.07
N GLY A 187 -5.22 11.69 -11.79
CA GLY A 187 -6.48 12.39 -12.05
C GLY A 187 -6.36 13.58 -13.01
N MET A 188 -5.28 13.65 -13.78
CA MET A 188 -5.01 14.70 -14.76
C MET A 188 -5.34 14.21 -16.18
N SER A 189 -5.88 15.10 -17.02
CA SER A 189 -6.11 14.85 -18.44
C SER A 189 -5.03 15.56 -19.26
N VAL A 190 -4.37 14.81 -20.15
CA VAL A 190 -3.43 15.37 -21.12
C VAL A 190 -4.24 16.01 -22.24
N VAL A 191 -4.01 17.28 -22.49
CA VAL A 191 -4.68 18.03 -23.55
C VAL A 191 -3.64 18.61 -24.48
N SER A 192 -3.95 18.69 -25.78
CA SER A 192 -3.06 19.31 -26.77
C SER A 192 -2.74 20.76 -26.38
N LYS A 193 -1.58 21.28 -26.79
CA LYS A 193 -1.22 22.69 -26.55
C LYS A 193 -2.27 23.66 -27.13
N VAL A 194 -2.95 23.26 -28.21
CA VAL A 194 -4.00 24.05 -28.86
C VAL A 194 -5.25 24.11 -27.97
N ASP A 195 -5.66 22.98 -27.42
CA ASP A 195 -6.86 22.91 -26.57
C ASP A 195 -6.61 23.46 -25.16
N ALA A 196 -5.38 23.31 -24.64
CA ALA A 196 -4.95 23.96 -23.41
C ALA A 196 -5.05 25.49 -23.52
N LYS A 197 -4.69 26.07 -24.68
CA LYS A 197 -4.88 27.51 -24.96
C LYS A 197 -6.36 27.86 -25.00
N LYS A 198 -7.21 27.09 -25.70
CA LYS A 198 -8.67 27.35 -25.72
C LYS A 198 -9.29 27.33 -24.32
N ILE A 199 -8.94 26.36 -23.47
CA ILE A 199 -9.45 26.27 -22.09
C ILE A 199 -8.99 27.49 -21.27
N HIS A 200 -7.74 27.90 -21.46
CA HIS A 200 -7.19 29.06 -20.77
C HIS A 200 -7.84 30.38 -21.26
N ASP A 201 -8.16 30.49 -22.54
CA ASP A 201 -8.86 31.64 -23.11
C ASP A 201 -10.32 31.69 -22.65
N ILE A 202 -11.00 30.55 -22.48
CA ILE A 202 -12.34 30.46 -21.87
C ILE A 202 -12.31 30.88 -20.40
N LYS A 203 -11.25 30.57 -19.65
CA LYS A 203 -11.09 31.05 -18.26
C LYS A 203 -10.75 32.54 -18.17
N LYS A 204 -10.16 33.10 -19.22
CA LYS A 204 -9.76 34.52 -19.29
C LYS A 204 -10.85 35.42 -19.83
N THR A 205 -11.87 34.91 -20.52
CA THR A 205 -13.08 35.70 -20.73
C THR A 205 -13.67 35.98 -19.35
N PRO A 206 -13.67 37.24 -18.87
CA PRO A 206 -14.36 37.54 -17.64
C PRO A 206 -15.79 37.08 -17.87
N ILE A 207 -16.29 36.22 -16.98
CA ILE A 207 -17.72 36.01 -16.87
C ILE A 207 -18.25 37.42 -16.69
N LYS A 208 -18.83 38.02 -17.74
CA LYS A 208 -19.52 39.29 -17.60
C LYS A 208 -20.47 39.04 -16.44
N GLU A 209 -20.26 39.71 -15.33
CA GLU A 209 -21.16 39.62 -14.19
C GLU A 209 -22.50 40.14 -14.69
N VAL A 210 -23.33 39.22 -15.18
CA VAL A 210 -24.69 39.53 -15.57
C VAL A 210 -25.39 39.73 -14.24
N THR A 211 -25.37 40.96 -13.75
CA THR A 211 -26.02 41.34 -12.50
C THR A 211 -27.52 41.50 -12.77
N GLY A 212 -28.34 41.09 -11.80
CA GLY A 212 -29.81 41.15 -11.91
C GLY A 212 -30.47 39.89 -12.48
N ILE A 213 -31.76 40.01 -12.81
CA ILE A 213 -32.64 38.88 -13.18
C ILE A 213 -32.16 38.15 -14.43
N GLU A 214 -31.51 38.86 -15.36
CA GLU A 214 -30.98 38.26 -16.59
C GLU A 214 -29.84 37.28 -16.31
N GLY A 215 -29.01 37.56 -15.29
CA GLY A 215 -27.97 36.64 -14.85
C GLY A 215 -28.54 35.39 -14.21
N VAL A 216 -29.54 35.56 -13.34
CA VAL A 216 -30.25 34.43 -12.72
C VAL A 216 -30.89 33.53 -13.80
N LYS A 217 -31.50 34.11 -14.84
CA LYS A 217 -32.04 33.36 -15.98
C LYS A 217 -30.96 32.62 -16.76
N PHE A 218 -29.81 33.27 -17.01
CA PHE A 218 -28.70 32.64 -17.72
C PHE A 218 -28.15 31.43 -16.94
N TYR A 219 -27.92 31.56 -15.64
CA TYR A 219 -27.45 30.45 -14.81
C TYR A 219 -28.51 29.36 -14.68
N PHE A 220 -29.78 29.72 -14.47
CA PHE A 220 -30.88 28.77 -14.38
C PHE A 220 -31.02 27.93 -15.67
N ASN A 221 -30.84 28.54 -16.84
CA ASN A 221 -30.92 27.83 -18.11
C ASN A 221 -29.79 26.79 -18.30
N ASN A 222 -28.61 27.08 -17.75
CA ASN A 222 -27.43 26.20 -17.81
C ASN A 222 -27.40 25.10 -16.72
N LEU A 223 -28.31 25.14 -15.74
CA LEU A 223 -28.42 24.07 -14.74
C LEU A 223 -28.94 22.77 -15.34
N LYS A 224 -28.61 21.63 -14.72
CA LYS A 224 -29.20 20.33 -15.05
C LYS A 224 -30.69 20.31 -14.67
N PRO A 225 -31.54 19.49 -15.31
CA PRO A 225 -32.97 19.42 -14.97
C PRO A 225 -33.25 19.16 -13.48
N SER A 226 -32.45 18.32 -12.82
CA SER A 226 -32.53 18.09 -11.36
C SER A 226 -32.32 19.36 -10.55
N ASP A 227 -31.31 20.14 -10.93
CA ASP A 227 -30.87 21.31 -10.19
C ASP A 227 -31.79 22.50 -10.46
N LYS A 228 -32.41 22.56 -11.64
CA LYS A 228 -33.50 23.50 -11.93
C LYS A 228 -34.68 23.29 -11.00
N MET A 229 -35.08 22.03 -10.76
CA MET A 229 -36.17 21.73 -9.83
C MET A 229 -35.80 22.06 -8.39
N ALA A 230 -34.57 21.78 -7.97
CA ALA A 230 -34.08 22.17 -6.65
C ALA A 230 -34.06 23.70 -6.47
N PHE A 231 -33.62 24.43 -7.50
CA PHE A 231 -33.63 25.89 -7.50
C PHE A 231 -35.06 26.45 -7.41
N LEU A 232 -36.01 25.89 -8.16
CA LEU A 232 -37.42 26.29 -8.08
C LEU A 232 -38.04 26.00 -6.72
N ALA A 233 -37.75 24.84 -6.13
CA ALA A 233 -38.22 24.49 -4.79
C ALA A 233 -37.65 25.44 -3.72
N TRP A 234 -36.36 25.79 -3.82
CA TRP A 234 -35.73 26.78 -2.94
C TRP A 234 -36.36 28.17 -3.12
N ALA A 235 -36.50 28.64 -4.35
CA ALA A 235 -37.09 29.95 -4.63
C ALA A 235 -38.55 30.05 -4.17
N ALA A 236 -39.33 28.96 -4.30
CA ALA A 236 -40.69 28.90 -3.81
C ALA A 236 -40.77 28.93 -2.28
N ALA A 237 -39.89 28.20 -1.59
CA ALA A 237 -39.81 28.20 -0.14
C ALA A 237 -39.50 29.59 0.43
N GLU A 238 -38.61 30.35 -0.23
CA GLU A 238 -38.25 31.71 0.18
C GLU A 238 -39.44 32.69 0.07
N VAL A 239 -40.33 32.48 -0.90
CA VAL A 239 -41.56 33.27 -1.07
C VAL A 239 -42.72 32.72 -0.22
N GLY A 240 -42.49 31.65 0.56
CA GLY A 240 -43.49 31.01 1.41
C GLY A 240 -44.50 30.13 0.67
N VAL A 241 -44.23 29.79 -0.60
CA VAL A 241 -45.07 28.91 -1.42
C VAL A 241 -44.56 27.48 -1.29
N LYS A 242 -45.43 26.56 -0.84
CA LYS A 242 -45.13 25.13 -0.86
C LYS A 242 -45.35 24.58 -2.26
N LEU A 243 -44.26 24.21 -2.92
CA LEU A 243 -44.30 23.52 -4.21
C LEU A 243 -44.37 22.01 -3.96
N ASP A 244 -45.47 21.39 -4.35
CA ASP A 244 -45.60 19.93 -4.32
C ASP A 244 -44.66 19.34 -5.37
N ASN A 245 -43.47 18.93 -4.92
CA ASN A 245 -42.47 18.34 -5.80
C ASN A 245 -42.66 16.81 -5.82
N PRO A 246 -43.19 16.22 -6.92
CA PRO A 246 -43.54 14.80 -6.97
C PRO A 246 -42.33 13.86 -6.93
N MET A 247 -41.11 14.39 -7.07
CA MET A 247 -39.86 13.62 -7.06
C MET A 247 -39.21 13.47 -5.68
N THR A 248 -39.46 14.38 -4.74
CA THR A 248 -38.86 14.35 -3.40
C THR A 248 -39.88 14.03 -2.30
N ASN A 249 -41.16 14.32 -2.52
CA ASN A 249 -42.24 13.99 -1.59
C ASN A 249 -42.80 12.58 -1.82
N GLY A 250 -41.96 11.65 -2.31
CA GLY A 250 -42.23 10.22 -2.31
C GLY A 250 -42.22 9.62 -0.89
N GLU A 251 -42.92 10.23 0.06
CA GLU A 251 -43.57 9.47 1.12
C GLU A 251 -44.83 8.84 0.54
N SER A 252 -44.67 7.94 -0.43
CA SER A 252 -45.57 6.79 -0.51
C SER A 252 -45.26 5.92 0.70
N LYS A 253 -45.73 6.35 1.89
CA LYS A 253 -46.07 5.47 3.00
C LYS A 253 -47.28 4.64 2.53
N GLU A 254 -47.11 3.88 1.45
CA GLU A 254 -47.98 2.76 1.18
C GLU A 254 -47.75 1.79 2.32
N ASP A 255 -48.85 1.48 3.00
CA ASP A 255 -48.92 0.72 4.21
C ASP A 255 -48.29 -0.67 3.99
N LEU A 256 -47.00 -0.81 4.31
CA LEU A 256 -46.25 -2.08 4.28
C LEU A 256 -46.89 -3.15 5.21
N THR A 257 -47.90 -2.78 5.98
CA THR A 257 -48.74 -3.65 6.80
C THR A 257 -49.80 -4.42 6.00
N ALA A 258 -50.16 -3.96 4.79
CA ALA A 258 -51.14 -4.63 3.92
C ALA A 258 -50.59 -5.84 3.17
N ILE A 259 -49.26 -6.06 3.17
CA ILE A 259 -48.64 -7.22 2.52
C ILE A 259 -48.74 -8.44 3.46
N PRO A 260 -49.45 -9.52 3.07
CA PRO A 260 -49.60 -10.71 3.89
C PRO A 260 -48.25 -11.31 4.32
N ALA A 261 -48.17 -11.77 5.57
CA ALA A 261 -46.91 -12.17 6.20
C ALA A 261 -46.11 -13.23 5.42
N HIS A 262 -46.77 -14.08 4.65
CA HIS A 262 -46.15 -15.15 3.85
C HIS A 262 -45.43 -14.63 2.58
N MET A 263 -45.67 -13.39 2.15
CA MET A 263 -45.02 -12.78 1.00
C MET A 263 -43.84 -11.87 1.38
N ARG A 264 -43.61 -11.62 2.68
CA ARG A 264 -42.49 -10.80 3.15
C ARG A 264 -41.17 -11.57 3.00
N ARG A 265 -40.40 -11.25 1.95
CA ARG A 265 -39.03 -11.76 1.77
C ARG A 265 -38.09 -11.12 2.81
N GLY A 266 -37.78 -11.86 3.88
CA GLY A 266 -36.54 -11.63 4.64
C GLY A 266 -36.64 -11.68 6.16
N LYS A 267 -36.47 -12.88 6.73
CA LYS A 267 -35.59 -13.22 7.86
C LYS A 267 -35.74 -14.71 8.14
N ARG A 268 -34.89 -15.52 7.53
CA ARG A 268 -34.74 -16.94 7.92
C ARG A 268 -34.36 -16.96 9.41
N LYS A 269 -35.21 -17.55 10.26
CA LYS A 269 -34.91 -17.76 11.68
C LYS A 269 -33.62 -18.57 11.78
N ALA A 270 -32.62 -18.05 12.47
CA ALA A 270 -31.40 -18.77 12.79
C ALA A 270 -31.77 -20.00 13.64
N VAL A 271 -31.58 -21.19 13.08
CA VAL A 271 -31.73 -22.46 13.79
C VAL A 271 -30.55 -22.56 14.75
N LYS A 272 -30.82 -22.46 16.07
CA LYS A 272 -29.84 -22.81 17.11
C LYS A 272 -29.57 -24.31 17.03
N SER A 273 -28.41 -24.71 16.51
CA SER A 273 -27.89 -26.07 16.67
C SER A 273 -27.41 -26.25 18.12
N ALA A 274 -28.15 -27.03 18.90
CA ALA A 274 -27.68 -27.53 20.18
C ALA A 274 -26.68 -28.66 19.92
N ASN A 275 -25.39 -28.43 20.21
CA ASN A 275 -24.41 -29.51 20.29
C ASN A 275 -24.53 -30.19 21.66
N ARG A 276 -24.79 -31.49 21.62
CA ARG A 276 -24.45 -32.47 22.65
C ARG A 276 -22.96 -32.77 22.59
#